data_AF-A0A5F2C8C8-F1
#
_entry.id   AF-A0A5F2C8C8-F1
#
_cell.length_a   1.000
_cell.length_b   1.000
_cell.length_c   1.000
_cell.angle_alpha   90.00
_cell.angle_beta   90.00
_cell.angle_gamma   90.00
#
_symmetry.space_group_name_H-M   'P 1'
#
loop_
_entity.id
_entity.type
_entity.pdbx_description
1 polymer ?
#
loop_
_entity_poly.entity_id
_entity_poly.type
_entity_poly.pdbx_seq_one_letter_code
_entity_poly.pdbx_strand_id
1 'polypeptide(L)' 'MVVLDGIETIDASNVNTDFMGHSYFSESKSVLNDIYYLIKDNARAEKRFGLDEIEVDGGKYWKFKK' A
#
# COMPACT_ATOMS: atom_id res chain seq x y z
N MET A 1 6.09 6.94 -9.98
CA MET A 1 5.94 5.57 -9.45
C MET A 1 6.74 4.63 -10.34
N VAL A 2 7.35 3.58 -9.78
CA VAL A 2 8.15 2.59 -10.52
C VAL A 2 7.61 1.21 -10.15
N VAL A 3 7.27 0.39 -11.14
CA VAL A 3 6.82 -1.00 -10.96
C VAL A 3 7.96 -1.92 -11.40
N LEU A 4 8.29 -2.90 -10.57
CA LEU A 4 9.40 -3.84 -10.80
C LEU A 4 8.92 -5.27 -10.53
N ASP A 5 9.41 -6.20 -11.34
CA ASP A 5 9.13 -7.63 -11.15
C ASP A 5 9.60 -8.12 -9.78
N GLY A 6 8.74 -8.89 -9.12
CA GLY A 6 9.00 -9.42 -7.78
C GLY A 6 8.76 -8.43 -6.64
N ILE A 7 8.49 -7.15 -6.92
CA ILE A 7 8.26 -6.11 -5.90
C ILE A 7 6.79 -5.66 -5.90
N GLU A 8 6.15 -5.70 -4.73
CA GLU A 8 4.79 -5.17 -4.55
C GLU A 8 4.84 -3.66 -4.32
N THR A 9 4.56 -2.89 -5.38
CA THR A 9 4.53 -1.43 -5.33
C THR A 9 3.16 -0.96 -4.86
N ILE A 10 3.11 -0.17 -3.77
CA ILE A 10 1.87 0.41 -3.23
C ILE A 10 1.89 1.93 -3.40
N ASP A 11 0.89 2.45 -4.08
CA ASP A 11 0.59 3.88 -4.18
C ASP A 11 -0.19 4.33 -2.92
N ALA A 12 0.49 5.12 -2.09
CA ALA A 12 -0.06 5.72 -0.89
C ALA A 12 -0.51 7.18 -1.08
N SER A 13 -0.46 7.74 -2.30
CA SER A 13 -0.77 9.15 -2.54
C SER A 13 -2.22 9.55 -2.23
N ASN A 14 -3.15 8.58 -2.19
CA ASN A 14 -4.55 8.81 -1.83
C ASN A 14 -4.85 8.66 -0.32
N VAL A 15 -3.85 8.31 0.49
CA VAL A 15 -4.00 8.24 1.94
C VAL A 15 -3.94 9.67 2.48
N ASN A 16 -4.88 10.03 3.36
CA ASN A 16 -4.83 11.33 4.04
C ASN A 16 -3.68 11.30 5.07
N THR A 17 -2.71 12.18 4.90
CA THR A 17 -1.50 12.24 5.73
C THR A 17 -1.36 13.70 6.16
N ASP A 18 -1.28 13.97 7.46
CA ASP A 18 -1.06 15.34 7.90
C ASP A 18 0.29 15.85 7.38
N PHE A 19 0.37 17.17 7.22
CA PHE A 19 1.29 17.93 6.36
C PHE A 19 2.80 17.74 6.62
N MET A 20 3.19 16.97 7.63
CA MET A 20 4.59 16.81 8.05
C MET A 20 5.33 15.62 7.41
N GLY A 21 4.67 14.75 6.63
CA GLY A 21 5.32 13.76 5.75
C GLY A 21 6.19 12.67 6.41
N HIS A 22 6.56 12.82 7.69
CA HIS A 22 7.49 11.96 8.41
C HIS A 22 6.81 10.90 9.28
N SER A 23 5.48 10.98 9.44
CA SER A 23 4.67 10.07 10.26
C SER A 23 3.40 9.59 9.55
N TYR A 24 3.38 9.70 8.22
CA TYR A 24 2.22 9.39 7.40
C TYR A 24 1.72 7.95 7.58
N PHE A 25 2.65 7.02 7.81
CA PHE A 25 2.36 5.61 8.03
C PHE A 25 1.74 5.35 9.40
N SER A 26 1.99 6.19 10.42
CA SER A 26 1.45 6.03 11.77
C SER A 26 0.12 6.78 11.98
N GLU A 27 -0.14 7.80 11.17
CA GLU A 27 -1.36 8.60 11.26
C GLU A 27 -2.48 8.00 10.41
N SER A 28 -2.14 7.17 9.42
CA SER A 28 -3.11 6.45 8.61
C SER A 28 -3.42 5.06 9.14
N LYS A 29 -4.68 4.85 9.55
CA LYS A 29 -5.19 3.52 9.90
C LYS A 29 -5.08 2.52 8.75
N SER A 30 -5.24 2.95 7.50
CA SER A 30 -5.16 2.05 6.34
C SER A 30 -3.73 1.54 6.14
N VAL A 31 -2.73 2.42 6.30
CA VAL A 31 -1.31 2.06 6.19
C VAL A 31 -0.87 1.19 7.37
N LEU A 32 -1.27 1.53 8.60
CA LEU A 32 -0.98 0.71 9.79
C LEU A 32 -1.55 -0.70 9.68
N ASN A 33 -2.80 -0.84 9.24
CA ASN A 33 -3.42 -2.15 9.05
C ASN A 33 -2.71 -2.96 7.95
N ASP A 34 -2.27 -2.32 6.87
CA ASP A 34 -1.52 -2.98 5.81
C ASP A 34 -0.16 -3.51 6.27
N ILE A 35 0.56 -2.74 7.09
CA ILE A 35 1.80 -3.15 7.75
C ILE A 35 1.53 -4.28 8.74
N TYR A 36 0.44 -4.21 9.50
CA TYR A 36 0.05 -5.26 10.44
C TYR A 36 -0.10 -6.61 9.72
N TYR A 37 -0.86 -6.69 8.64
CA TYR A 37 -1.05 -7.95 7.90
C TYR A 37 0.22 -8.44 7.21
N LEU A 38 1.07 -7.51 6.75
CA LEU A 38 2.38 -7.86 6.20
C LEU A 38 3.26 -8.53 7.27
N ILE A 39 3.35 -7.96 8.47
CA ILE A 39 4.23 -8.48 9.53
C ILE A 39 3.62 -9.70 10.21
N LYS A 40 2.34 -9.65 10.54
CA LYS A 40 1.65 -10.68 11.34
C LYS A 40 1.41 -11.95 10.56
N ASP A 41 0.96 -11.82 9.32
CA ASP A 41 0.48 -12.94 8.50
C ASP A 41 1.40 -13.25 7.31
N ASN A 42 2.45 -12.44 7.10
CA ASN A 42 3.29 -12.50 5.89
C ASN A 42 2.45 -12.46 4.61
N ALA A 43 1.37 -11.68 4.64
CA ALA A 43 0.39 -11.63 3.57
C ALA A 43 0.92 -10.81 2.39
N ARG A 44 0.90 -11.43 1.19
CA ARG A 44 1.08 -10.72 -0.08
C ARG A 44 0.00 -9.66 -0.28
N ALA A 45 0.29 -8.64 -1.08
CA ALA A 45 -0.60 -7.51 -1.34
C ALA A 45 -2.00 -7.95 -1.80
N GLU A 46 -2.10 -8.97 -2.65
CA GLU A 46 -3.38 -9.55 -3.11
C GLU A 46 -4.26 -10.13 -2.00
N LYS A 47 -3.68 -10.45 -0.84
CA LYS A 47 -4.38 -11.00 0.33
C LYS A 47 -4.71 -9.94 1.37
N ARG A 48 -4.27 -8.69 1.18
CA ARG A 48 -4.47 -7.59 2.14
C ARG A 48 -5.73 -6.81 1.74
N PHE A 49 -6.76 -6.91 2.57
CA PHE A 49 -8.12 -6.39 2.28
C PHE A 49 -8.16 -4.90 1.92
N GLY A 50 -7.22 -4.09 2.42
CA GLY A 50 -7.18 -2.64 2.19
C GLY A 50 -6.63 -2.20 0.84
N LEU A 51 -6.22 -3.13 -0.03
CA LEU A 51 -5.57 -2.82 -1.31
C LEU A 51 -6.46 -3.20 -2.51
N ASP A 52 -6.48 -2.32 -3.51
CA ASP A 52 -6.99 -2.60 -4.85
C ASP A 52 -5.81 -2.84 -5.80
N GLU A 53 -5.93 -3.87 -6.65
CA GLU A 53 -4.98 -4.12 -7.74
C GLU A 53 -5.25 -3.17 -8.91
N ILE A 54 -4.20 -2.61 -9.49
CA ILE A 54 -4.26 -1.79 -10.70
C ILE A 54 -3.24 -2.31 -11.71
N GLU A 55 -3.75 -2.74 -12.85
CA GLU A 55 -2.94 -3.16 -14.00
C GLU A 55 -2.46 -1.95 -14.81
N VAL A 56 -1.20 -1.98 -15.24
CA VAL A 56 -0.57 -0.95 -16.07
C VAL A 56 0.37 -1.60 -17.09
N ASP A 57 0.72 -0.86 -18.15
CA ASP A 57 1.78 -1.28 -19.06
C ASP A 57 3.11 -1.37 -18.28
N GLY A 58 3.58 -2.60 -18.06
CA GLY A 58 4.79 -2.89 -17.27
C GLY A 58 4.54 -3.57 -15.93
N GLY A 59 3.29 -3.97 -15.61
CA GLY A 59 2.99 -4.85 -14.48
C GLY A 59 1.74 -4.44 -13.71
N LYS A 60 1.78 -4.65 -12.39
CA LYS A 60 0.69 -4.23 -11.50
C LYS A 60 1.23 -3.49 -10.29
N TYR A 61 0.42 -2.57 -9.80
CA TYR A 61 0.64 -1.91 -8.52
C TYR A 61 -0.63 -1.99 -7.68
N TRP A 62 -0.52 -1.58 -6.42
CA TRP A 62 -1.60 -1.61 -5.45
C TRP A 62 -1.91 -0.20 -4.99
N LYS A 63 -3.18 0.11 -4.75
CA LYS A 63 -3.57 1.38 -4.12
C LYS A 63 -4.42 1.09 -2.88
N PHE A 64 -4.38 1.98 -1.90
CA PHE A 64 -5.31 1.92 -0.79
C PHE A 64 -6.75 2.17 -1.27
N LYS A 65 -7.68 1.35 -0.78
CA LYS A 65 -9.12 1.57 -0.94
C LYS A 65 -9.52 2.89 -0.25
N LYS A 66 -10.52 3.57 -0.83
CA LYS A 66 -11.18 4.73 -0.20
C LYS A 66 -12.11 4.30 0.93
#